data_AF-A0A392NV73-F1
#
_entry.id   AF-A0A392NV73-F1
#
_cell.length_a   1.000
_cell.length_b   1.000
_cell.length_c   1.000
_cell.angle_alpha   90.00
_cell.angle_beta   90.00
_cell.angle_gamma   90.00
#
_symmetry.space_group_name_H-M   'P 1'
#
loop_
_entity.id
_entity.type
_entity.pdbx_description
1 polymer ?
#
loop_
_entity_poly.entity_id
_entity_poly.type
_entity_poly.pdbx_seq_one_letter_code
_entity_poly.pdbx_strand_id
1 'polypeptide(L)'
;MKLSITYPSPLITVFRNSLDDRYKLVKSHIITPYYTLHYLQTSTFFFMHQTLATFDMGDGTYLVNISTVNGMVQIDTGLVRGVITGTVYDIDNNPIVI
;
A
#
# COMPACT_ATOMS: atom_id res chain seq x y z
N MET A 1 -7.32 -10.03 -8.64
CA MET A 1 -6.64 -9.23 -7.60
C MET A 1 -7.72 -8.48 -6.84
N LYS A 2 -8.04 -8.95 -5.63
CA LYS A 2 -8.99 -8.28 -4.74
C LYS A 2 -8.18 -7.56 -3.67
N LEU A 3 -8.27 -6.23 -3.65
CA LEU A 3 -7.71 -5.41 -2.58
C LEU A 3 -8.76 -5.28 -1.48
N SER A 4 -8.45 -5.75 -0.27
CA SER A 4 -9.28 -5.52 0.91
C SER A 4 -8.61 -4.47 1.78
N ILE A 5 -9.26 -3.32 1.96
CA ILE A 5 -8.77 -2.21 2.77
C ILE A 5 -9.54 -2.23 4.09
N THR A 6 -8.81 -2.42 5.19
CA THR A 6 -9.38 -2.35 6.53
C THR A 6 -8.92 -1.06 7.19
N TYR A 7 -9.89 -0.25 7.58
CA TYR A 7 -9.66 0.92 8.41
C TYR A 7 -9.84 0.50 9.88
N PRO A 8 -8.88 0.73 10.78
CA PRO A 8 -9.20 0.77 12.20
C PRO A 8 -10.27 1.86 12.42
N SER A 9 -11.24 1.58 13.30
CA SER A 9 -12.47 2.34 13.57
C SER A 9 -12.44 3.87 13.37
N PRO A 10 -13.58 4.50 13.01
CA PRO A 10 -13.58 5.71 12.22
C PRO A 10 -13.26 6.96 13.03
N LEU A 11 -12.19 7.64 12.63
CA LEU A 11 -12.09 9.09 12.77
C LEU A 11 -11.64 9.65 11.43
N ILE A 12 -12.60 9.87 10.52
CA ILE A 12 -12.35 10.71 9.34
C ILE A 12 -13.44 11.78 9.26
N THR A 13 -13.12 12.90 9.90
CA THR A 13 -13.56 14.22 9.48
C THR A 13 -13.10 14.40 8.03
N VAL A 14 -14.04 14.54 7.09
CA VAL A 14 -13.74 14.86 5.70
C VAL A 14 -13.22 16.30 5.65
N PHE A 15 -11.91 16.45 5.74
CA PHE A 15 -11.25 17.75 5.61
C PHE A 15 -11.47 18.26 4.18
N ARG A 16 -12.02 19.47 4.07
CA ARG A 16 -11.92 20.28 2.84
C ARG A 16 -10.44 20.59 2.62
N ASN A 17 -9.76 19.69 1.94
CA ASN A 17 -8.31 19.73 1.76
C ASN A 17 -7.91 20.70 0.65
N SER A 18 -6.90 21.51 0.92
CA SER A 18 -6.25 22.39 -0.05
C SER A 18 -5.59 21.57 -1.17
N LEU A 19 -5.18 22.21 -2.27
CA LEU A 19 -4.45 21.49 -3.33
C LEU A 19 -3.17 20.84 -2.80
N ASP A 20 -2.47 21.51 -1.88
CA ASP A 20 -1.26 21.01 -1.25
C ASP A 20 -1.51 19.70 -0.48
N ASP A 21 -2.60 19.63 0.28
CA ASP A 21 -2.99 18.43 1.02
C ASP A 21 -3.31 17.25 0.09
N ARG A 22 -3.90 17.53 -1.07
CA ARG A 22 -4.17 16.49 -2.10
C ARG A 22 -2.87 16.00 -2.74
N TYR A 23 -1.94 16.89 -3.03
CA TYR A 23 -0.62 16.52 -3.55
C TYR A 23 0.13 15.63 -2.55
N LYS A 24 0.10 15.98 -1.27
CA LYS A 24 0.68 15.17 -0.18
C LYS A 24 0.07 13.78 -0.10
N LEU A 25 -1.26 13.69 -0.22
CA LEU A 25 -1.97 12.42 -0.21
C LEU A 25 -1.55 11.53 -1.39
N VAL A 26 -1.43 12.07 -2.60
CA VAL A 26 -0.97 11.28 -3.75
C VAL A 26 0.48 10.82 -3.54
N LYS A 27 1.35 11.71 -3.08
CA LYS A 27 2.76 11.41 -2.82
C LYS A 27 2.97 10.35 -1.73
N SER A 28 2.06 10.24 -0.76
CA SER A 28 2.13 9.20 0.27
C SER A 28 1.70 7.81 -0.22
N HIS A 29 1.12 7.69 -1.41
CA HIS A 29 0.79 6.40 -2.03
C HIS A 29 1.85 5.93 -3.03
N ILE A 30 2.88 6.75 -3.30
CA ILE A 30 3.93 6.43 -4.28
C ILE A 30 5.20 6.07 -3.52
N ILE A 31 5.67 4.85 -3.75
CA ILE A 31 7.01 4.39 -3.38
C ILE A 31 7.91 4.48 -4.62
N THR A 32 9.13 4.96 -4.43
CA THR A 32 10.14 5.08 -5.50
C THR A 32 10.55 3.74 -6.13
N PRO A 33 10.80 2.67 -5.36
CA PRO A 33 11.15 1.37 -5.94
C PRO A 33 9.96 0.67 -6.58
N TYR A 34 10.22 0.01 -7.72
CA TYR A 34 9.26 -0.85 -8.39
C TYR A 34 9.40 -2.29 -7.90
N TYR A 35 8.30 -2.89 -7.43
CA TYR A 35 8.26 -4.27 -6.97
C TYR A 35 7.31 -5.10 -7.84
N THR A 36 7.81 -6.20 -8.37
CA THR A 36 6.97 -7.18 -9.07
C THR A 36 6.13 -7.95 -8.06
N LEU A 37 4.96 -8.43 -8.48
CA LEU A 37 4.10 -9.24 -7.61
C LEU A 37 4.84 -10.49 -7.08
N HIS A 38 5.61 -11.15 -7.95
CA HIS A 38 6.44 -12.28 -7.58
C HIS A 38 7.41 -11.94 -6.45
N TYR A 39 8.09 -10.78 -6.55
CA TYR A 39 9.03 -10.34 -5.52
C TYR A 39 8.33 -10.06 -4.19
N LEU A 40 7.17 -9.40 -4.23
CA LEU A 40 6.38 -9.14 -3.02
C LEU A 40 5.92 -10.45 -2.38
N GLN A 41 5.35 -11.38 -3.13
CA GLN A 41 4.81 -12.64 -2.59
C GLN A 41 5.86 -13.65 -2.10
N THR A 42 7.12 -13.50 -2.51
CA THR A 42 8.22 -14.38 -2.14
C THR A 42 9.09 -13.80 -1.03
N SER A 43 9.11 -12.47 -0.87
CA SER A 43 9.97 -11.79 0.10
C SER A 43 9.28 -11.72 1.46
N THR A 44 9.67 -12.60 2.38
CA THR A 44 9.13 -12.72 3.76
C THR A 44 9.62 -11.63 4.72
N PHE A 45 10.06 -10.47 4.24
CA PHE A 45 10.64 -9.42 5.07
C PHE A 45 9.68 -8.24 5.22
N PHE A 46 9.52 -7.76 6.46
CA PHE A 46 8.84 -6.50 6.76
C PHE A 46 9.77 -5.36 6.36
N PHE A 47 9.48 -4.72 5.23
CA PHE A 47 10.26 -3.57 4.79
C PHE A 47 9.51 -2.28 5.12
N MET A 48 10.16 -1.39 5.86
CA MET A 48 9.72 -0.01 5.95
C MET A 48 10.24 0.75 4.73
N HIS A 49 9.32 1.15 3.86
CA HIS A 49 9.62 1.94 2.67
C HIS A 49 9.24 3.39 2.88
N GLN A 50 10.13 4.28 2.45
CA GLN A 50 9.83 5.71 2.35
C GLN A 50 8.98 5.96 1.10
N THR A 51 7.95 6.79 1.25
CA THR A 51 7.13 7.27 0.14
C THR A 51 7.67 8.60 -0.38
N LEU A 52 7.22 9.05 -1.55
CA LEU A 52 7.59 10.38 -2.07
C LEU A 52 7.21 11.51 -1.09
N ALA A 53 6.15 11.32 -0.32
CA ALA A 53 5.75 12.24 0.73
C ALA A 53 6.81 12.39 1.83
N THR A 54 7.56 11.33 2.17
CA THR A 54 8.66 11.39 3.15
C THR A 54 9.79 12.30 2.66
N PHE A 55 10.10 12.25 1.37
CA PHE A 55 11.17 13.08 0.78
C PHE A 55 10.80 14.58 0.77
N ASP A 56 9.52 14.91 0.62
CA ASP A 56 9.06 16.30 0.54
C ASP A 56 8.66 16.92 1.89
N MET A 57 8.20 16.12 2.86
CA MET A 57 7.63 16.63 4.12
C MET A 57 8.48 16.37 5.37
N GLY A 58 9.60 15.67 5.25
CA GLY A 58 10.51 15.38 6.35
C GLY A 58 10.52 13.91 6.75
N ASP A 59 11.73 13.47 7.12
CA ASP A 59 12.12 12.07 7.24
C ASP A 59 11.26 11.28 8.26
N GLY A 60 10.76 10.12 7.84
CA GLY A 60 10.06 9.14 8.69
C GLY A 60 8.54 9.31 8.90
N THR A 61 7.87 10.34 8.36
CA THR A 61 6.43 10.55 8.63
C THR A 61 5.48 9.76 7.73
N TYR A 62 5.91 9.37 6.52
CA TYR A 62 5.09 8.65 5.55
C TYR A 62 5.74 7.33 5.15
N LEU A 63 5.96 6.48 6.15
CA LEU A 63 6.48 5.13 5.95
C LEU A 63 5.33 4.17 5.64
N VAL A 64 5.59 3.26 4.70
CA VAL A 64 4.70 2.12 4.43
C VAL A 64 5.44 0.84 4.73
N ASN A 65 4.82 0.01 5.56
CA ASN A 65 5.30 -1.33 5.84
C ASN A 65 4.68 -2.28 4.84
N ILE A 66 5.51 -2.96 4.07
CA ILE A 66 5.06 -4.02 3.16
C ILE A 66 5.58 -5.33 3.71
N SER A 67 4.68 -6.29 3.90
CA SER A 67 5.01 -7.61 4.41
C SER A 67 4.22 -8.68 3.70
N THR A 68 4.74 -9.90 3.78
CA THR A 68 4.13 -11.03 3.08
C THR A 68 3.80 -12.12 4.09
N VAL A 69 2.53 -12.50 4.10
CA VAL A 69 1.97 -13.49 5.03
C VAL A 69 1.17 -14.49 4.21
N ASN A 70 1.62 -15.75 4.20
CA ASN A 70 0.94 -16.86 3.51
C ASN A 70 0.65 -16.58 2.01
N GLY A 71 1.59 -15.96 1.29
CA GLY A 71 1.44 -15.60 -0.13
C GLY A 71 0.55 -14.37 -0.39
N MET A 72 0.03 -13.74 0.67
CA MET A 72 -0.69 -12.48 0.61
C MET A 72 0.28 -11.34 0.92
N VAL A 73 0.09 -10.21 0.23
CA VAL A 73 0.88 -8.99 0.47
C VAL A 73 0.05 -8.06 1.35
N GLN A 74 0.60 -7.69 2.50
CA GLN A 74 0.04 -6.69 3.40
C GLN A 74 0.79 -5.38 3.23
N ILE A 75 0.05 -4.29 3.15
CA ILE A 75 0.56 -2.93 3.08
C ILE A 75 -0.05 -2.17 4.25
N ASP A 76 0.78 -1.70 5.17
CA ASP A 76 0.38 -1.04 6.39
C ASP A 76 1.03 0.35 6.48
N THR A 77 0.21 1.38 6.56
CA THR A 77 0.67 2.78 6.69
C THR A 77 0.64 3.27 8.15
N GLY A 78 0.31 2.39 9.10
CA GLY A 78 0.01 2.71 10.51
C GLY A 78 -1.41 3.28 10.72
N LEU A 79 -2.02 3.85 9.68
CA LEU A 79 -3.40 4.36 9.70
C LEU A 79 -4.37 3.43 8.97
N VAL A 80 -3.92 2.82 7.88
CA VAL A 80 -4.74 1.96 7.02
C VAL A 80 -3.93 0.70 6.72
N ARG A 81 -4.60 -0.45 6.78
CA ARG A 81 -4.02 -1.72 6.37
C ARG A 81 -4.75 -2.27 5.15
N GLY A 82 -4.03 -2.41 4.05
CA GLY A 82 -4.49 -3.08 2.84
C GLY A 82 -3.91 -4.50 2.77
N VAL A 83 -4.74 -5.47 2.40
CA VAL A 83 -4.30 -6.85 2.16
C VAL A 83 -4.65 -7.27 0.74
N ILE A 84 -3.66 -7.78 0.02
CA ILE A 84 -3.76 -8.32 -1.33
C ILE A 84 -3.73 -9.84 -1.21
N THR A 85 -4.88 -10.48 -1.47
CA THR A 85 -5.08 -11.91 -1.18
C THR A 85 -4.83 -12.85 -2.38
N GLY A 86 -4.36 -12.35 -3.52
CA GLY A 86 -4.04 -13.20 -4.67
C GLY A 86 -4.08 -12.52 -6.05
N THR A 87 -3.68 -13.32 -7.05
CA THR A 87 -3.46 -12.97 -8.45
C THR A 87 -4.73 -12.49 -9.16
N VAL A 88 -4.55 -11.84 -10.32
CA VAL A 88 -5.66 -11.46 -11.20
C VAL A 88 -6.33 -12.73 -11.72
N TYR A 89 -7.65 -12.78 -11.61
CA TYR A 89 -8.42 -13.84 -12.22
C TYR A 89 -8.94 -13.31 -13.55
N ASP A 90 -8.90 -14.14 -14.59
CA ASP A 90 -9.54 -13.82 -15.86
C ASP A 90 -11.08 -13.74 -15.68
N ILE A 91 -11.80 -13.29 -16.71
CA ILE A 91 -13.27 -13.24 -16.76
C ILE A 91 -13.92 -14.59 -16.44
N ASP A 92 -13.20 -15.69 -16.69
CA ASP A 92 -13.60 -17.07 -16.38
C ASP A 92 -13.14 -17.57 -15.01
N ASN A 93 -12.69 -16.68 -14.12
CA ASN A 93 -12.22 -16.99 -12.76
C ASN A 93 -11.00 -17.93 -12.71
N ASN A 94 -10.18 -17.96 -13.76
CA ASN A 94 -8.91 -18.69 -13.80
C ASN A 94 -7.78 -17.81 -13.25
N PRO A 95 -6.90 -18.32 -12.36
CA PRO A 95 -5.78 -17.56 -11.88
C PRO A 95 -4.82 -17.27 -13.03
N ILE A 96 -4.65 -15.98 -13.37
CA ILE A 96 -3.66 -15.56 -14.35
C ILE A 96 -2.31 -15.61 -13.65
N VAL A 97 -1.48 -16.58 -14.04
CA VAL A 97 -0.07 -16.59 -13.68
C VAL A 97 0.61 -15.53 -14.54
N ILE A 98 1.06 -14.44 -13.89
CA ILE A 98 1.89 -13.39 -14.50
C ILE A 98 3.36 -13.69 -14.29
#